data_AF-A0A965FGU0-F1
#
_entry.id   AF-A0A965FGU0-F1
#
_cell.length_a   1.000
_cell.length_b   1.000
_cell.length_c   1.000
_cell.angle_alpha   90.00
_cell.angle_beta   90.00
_cell.angle_gamma   90.00
#
_symmetry.space_group_name_H-M   'P 1'
#
loop_
_entity.id
_entity.type
_entity.pdbx_description
1 polymer ?
#
loop_
_entity_poly.entity_id
_entity_poly.type
_entity_poly.pdbx_seq_one_letter_code
_entity_poly.pdbx_strand_id
1 'polypeptide(L)'
;FLIIDPRAGHGSGIGGFKSDSQVGVALRRGHPVYFVIFFRDPEPGQTILDITAAEAVFLKHVTDAHPRAPKPVVIGNCQGGWAVMMLGAALPNQLGALVLNGAPLSYWAGEKGKNPMRYLGGLAGGGWPATLMADMGNGRFDGANLVANFEALSPANTWFRKYFDLYANVDQESERFLEFERWWGGYFLMNRDEIRWIVENLFIGNRFSAGQISAGDGQSFNMREVKAPIIVFASAGDNITPPGQALRWIADVYRDEREIKSLGQTIVYLLHEDIGHLGIFVSGKVAKKEHSEIANTLDMIESVAPGLYEMVITSHEGDEDGEWQVELVERTIAQVKEVSGEAENEAFPAVAQISELNQHLYDVLVSPVIRQFSTEMTAEARRRMNPMRWRRYALSDMNPFMGPVSSLAGLARQNRRPAAADNPFLAFEKAFADTVEFGLNAWRDTRDAMVEIAFHGVYGTLNAAGMTGEDYAAEAAAARDSVATDAPQRAEAEAKLSVGGYAEAVIRMMILLADARGAVRRSRLARSNQLLTTEAPFAQ
;
A
#
# COMPACT_ATOMS: atom_id res chain seq x y z
N PHE A 1 11.16 11.03 -11.23
CA PHE A 1 10.45 10.18 -10.27
C PHE A 1 9.95 11.03 -9.11
N LEU A 2 8.74 10.76 -8.65
CA LEU A 2 8.19 11.29 -7.39
C LEU A 2 7.89 10.11 -6.48
N ILE A 3 8.39 10.11 -5.25
CA ILE A 3 8.14 9.03 -4.28
C ILE A 3 7.29 9.59 -3.14
N ILE A 4 6.18 8.91 -2.84
CA ILE A 4 5.26 9.21 -1.75
C ILE A 4 5.35 8.09 -0.71
N ASP A 5 5.88 8.44 0.45
CA ASP A 5 6.10 7.52 1.55
C ASP A 5 4.86 7.35 2.43
N PRO A 6 4.76 6.22 3.16
CA PRO A 6 3.56 5.92 3.94
C PRO A 6 3.42 6.82 5.17
N ARG A 7 2.17 7.15 5.51
CA ARG A 7 1.79 7.71 6.82
C ARG A 7 1.41 6.64 7.84
N ALA A 8 2.21 5.58 7.90
CA ALA A 8 1.95 4.40 8.72
C ALA A 8 2.45 4.56 10.17
N GLY A 9 2.26 5.73 10.79
CA GLY A 9 2.66 6.02 12.18
C GLY A 9 4.15 6.33 12.41
N HIS A 10 4.99 6.15 11.39
CA HIS A 10 6.41 6.51 11.37
C HIS A 10 6.67 7.75 10.51
N GLY A 11 7.88 8.29 10.60
CA GLY A 11 8.35 9.31 9.67
C GLY A 11 8.64 8.79 8.27
N SER A 12 8.67 9.71 7.31
CA SER A 12 9.12 9.44 5.93
C SER A 12 10.60 9.06 5.88
N GLY A 13 11.01 8.44 4.79
CA GLY A 13 12.39 8.03 4.49
C GLY A 13 12.57 6.56 4.15
N ILE A 14 11.52 5.73 4.15
CA ILE A 14 11.64 4.29 3.88
C ILE A 14 12.06 4.02 2.43
N GLY A 15 11.51 4.75 1.46
CA GLY A 15 11.88 4.64 0.05
C GLY A 15 13.30 5.15 -0.30
N GLY A 16 13.96 5.82 0.65
CA GLY A 16 15.32 6.36 0.52
C GLY A 16 16.28 5.87 1.62
N PHE A 17 15.92 4.82 2.35
CA PHE A 17 16.59 4.43 3.60
C PHE A 17 18.08 4.04 3.41
N LYS A 18 18.47 3.60 2.21
CA LYS A 18 19.83 3.18 1.84
C LYS A 18 20.20 3.64 0.44
N SER A 19 21.49 3.59 0.09
CA SER A 19 21.93 3.74 -1.31
C SER A 19 21.30 2.70 -2.23
N ASP A 20 21.06 1.48 -1.73
CA ASP A 20 20.28 0.46 -2.44
C ASP A 20 18.80 0.58 -2.04
N SER A 21 18.14 1.63 -2.55
CA SER A 21 16.71 1.95 -2.36
C SER A 21 16.10 2.44 -3.67
N GLN A 22 14.80 2.72 -3.69
CA GLN A 22 14.12 3.30 -4.85
C GLN A 22 14.74 4.63 -5.29
N VAL A 23 15.07 5.49 -4.31
CA VAL A 23 15.80 6.75 -4.57
C VAL A 23 17.14 6.46 -5.24
N GLY A 24 17.90 5.52 -4.69
CA GLY A 24 19.22 5.16 -5.22
C GLY A 24 19.19 4.52 -6.60
N VAL A 25 18.20 3.66 -6.87
CA VAL A 25 17.97 3.04 -8.19
C VAL A 25 17.70 4.11 -9.24
N ALA A 26 16.79 5.04 -8.97
CA ALA A 26 16.44 6.11 -9.90
C ALA A 26 17.61 7.10 -10.12
N LEU A 27 18.32 7.49 -9.05
CA LEU A 27 19.47 8.39 -9.15
C LEU A 27 20.65 7.78 -9.92
N ARG A 28 20.95 6.49 -9.73
CA ARG A 28 22.02 5.80 -10.48
C ARG A 28 21.78 5.79 -11.99
N ARG A 29 20.51 5.90 -12.40
CA ARG A 29 20.09 5.97 -13.80
C ARG A 29 20.00 7.41 -14.33
N GLY A 30 20.42 8.39 -13.55
CA GLY A 30 20.45 9.79 -13.95
C GLY A 30 19.08 10.47 -13.93
N HIS A 31 18.07 9.88 -13.28
CA HIS A 31 16.76 10.51 -13.18
C HIS A 31 16.66 11.43 -11.96
N PRO A 32 16.09 12.64 -12.09
CA PRO A 32 15.71 13.45 -10.95
C PRO A 32 14.69 12.72 -10.06
N VAL A 33 14.94 12.72 -8.76
CA VAL A 33 14.07 12.10 -7.75
C VAL A 33 13.57 13.18 -6.79
N TYR A 34 12.25 13.26 -6.68
CA TYR A 34 11.54 14.09 -5.72
C TYR A 34 10.89 13.18 -4.68
N PHE A 35 10.79 13.68 -3.45
CA PHE A 35 10.31 12.90 -2.32
C PHE A 35 9.31 13.72 -1.51
N VAL A 36 8.13 13.16 -1.26
CA VAL A 36 7.13 13.76 -0.39
C VAL A 36 7.40 13.30 1.04
N ILE A 37 7.70 14.25 1.92
CA ILE A 37 7.85 14.00 3.35
C ILE A 37 6.72 14.65 4.13
N PHE A 38 6.34 14.01 5.23
CA PHE A 38 5.48 14.62 6.23
C PHE A 38 6.32 15.14 7.39
N PHE A 39 5.82 16.12 8.13
CA PHE A 39 6.39 16.49 9.42
C PHE A 39 5.83 15.59 10.52
N ARG A 40 6.55 15.52 11.66
CA ARG A 40 6.12 14.74 12.82
C ARG A 40 4.74 15.18 13.30
N ASP A 41 4.56 16.49 13.41
CA ASP A 41 3.30 17.11 13.80
C ASP A 41 2.55 17.50 12.50
N PRO A 42 1.27 17.12 12.35
CA PRO A 42 0.47 17.52 11.20
C PRO A 42 0.12 19.01 11.28
N GLU A 43 -0.15 19.62 10.12
CA GLU A 43 -0.67 20.98 10.08
C GLU A 43 -2.06 21.02 10.73
N PRO A 44 -2.39 22.02 11.59
CA PRO A 44 -3.69 22.06 12.25
C PRO A 44 -4.86 22.07 11.26
N GLY A 45 -5.79 21.13 11.42
CA GLY A 45 -6.98 21.04 10.57
C GLY A 45 -6.75 20.41 9.19
N GLN A 46 -5.52 20.02 8.86
CA GLN A 46 -5.20 19.28 7.64
C GLN A 46 -6.02 17.99 7.55
N THR A 47 -6.59 17.75 6.36
CA THR A 47 -7.31 16.53 5.98
C THR A 47 -6.57 15.75 4.89
N ILE A 48 -7.04 14.53 4.59
CA ILE A 48 -6.52 13.74 3.47
C ILE A 48 -6.73 14.44 2.12
N LEU A 49 -7.83 15.18 1.94
CA LEU A 49 -8.08 15.94 0.72
C LEU A 49 -7.09 17.10 0.55
N ASP A 50 -6.75 17.79 1.65
CA ASP A 50 -5.72 18.84 1.62
C ASP A 50 -4.35 18.28 1.24
N ILE A 51 -4.05 17.05 1.66
CA ILE A 51 -2.80 16.35 1.30
C ILE A 51 -2.78 16.01 -0.18
N THR A 52 -3.85 15.40 -0.71
CA THR A 52 -3.95 15.11 -2.14
C THR A 52 -3.84 16.39 -2.97
N ALA A 53 -4.44 17.50 -2.51
CA ALA A 53 -4.31 18.80 -3.16
C ALA A 53 -2.87 19.36 -3.09
N ALA A 54 -2.18 19.21 -1.95
CA ALA A 54 -0.78 19.61 -1.81
C ALA A 54 0.15 18.77 -2.70
N GLU A 55 -0.08 17.45 -2.80
CA GLU A 55 0.64 16.55 -3.70
C GLU A 55 0.43 16.93 -5.17
N ALA A 56 -0.80 17.31 -5.55
CA ALA A 56 -1.10 17.83 -6.89
C ALA A 56 -0.32 19.12 -7.22
N VAL A 57 -0.26 20.06 -6.28
CA VAL A 57 0.53 21.29 -6.44
C VAL A 57 2.02 20.98 -6.55
N PHE A 58 2.52 20.04 -5.75
CA PHE A 58 3.92 19.63 -5.79
C PHE A 58 4.27 18.90 -7.09
N LEU A 59 3.40 18.02 -7.57
CA LEU A 59 3.54 17.36 -8.87
C LEU A 59 3.67 18.39 -9.99
N LYS A 60 2.80 19.41 -9.99
CA LYS A 60 2.89 20.50 -10.96
C LYS A 60 4.24 21.21 -10.89
N HIS A 61 4.75 21.49 -9.69
CA HIS A 61 6.07 22.08 -9.52
C HIS A 61 7.19 21.20 -10.11
N VAL A 62 7.12 19.87 -9.91
CA VAL A 62 8.05 18.91 -10.52
C VAL A 62 7.99 18.96 -12.04
N THR A 63 6.79 18.97 -12.63
CA THR A 63 6.62 19.06 -14.09
C THR A 63 7.15 20.39 -14.64
N ASP A 64 6.86 21.52 -13.98
CA ASP A 64 7.32 22.84 -14.39
C ASP A 64 8.85 22.97 -14.31
N ALA A 65 9.49 22.28 -13.36
CA ALA A 65 10.95 22.25 -13.23
C ALA A 65 11.63 21.42 -14.34
N HIS A 66 10.91 20.50 -14.99
CA HIS A 66 11.42 19.59 -16.01
C HIS A 66 10.57 19.61 -17.30
N PRO A 67 10.44 20.74 -18.01
CA PRO A 67 9.50 20.90 -19.12
C PRO A 67 9.81 20.04 -20.35
N ARG A 68 11.01 19.46 -20.42
CA ARG A 68 11.44 18.56 -21.51
C ARG A 68 11.37 17.07 -21.13
N ALA A 69 11.05 16.76 -19.87
CA ALA A 69 10.94 15.39 -19.40
C ALA A 69 9.55 14.81 -19.76
N PRO A 70 9.43 13.48 -19.90
CA PRO A 70 8.13 12.83 -19.92
C PRO A 70 7.39 13.06 -18.59
N LYS A 71 6.11 12.68 -18.55
CA LYS A 71 5.31 12.78 -17.33
C LYS A 71 5.98 12.03 -16.19
N PRO A 72 5.95 12.55 -14.95
CA PRO A 72 6.65 11.93 -13.83
C PRO A 72 6.06 10.58 -13.47
N VAL A 73 6.92 9.56 -13.37
CA VAL A 73 6.60 8.29 -12.70
C VAL A 73 6.45 8.54 -11.21
N VAL A 74 5.34 8.07 -10.63
CA VAL A 74 5.01 8.28 -9.23
C VAL A 74 4.94 6.96 -8.48
N ILE A 75 5.73 6.85 -7.42
CA ILE A 75 5.86 5.64 -6.60
C ILE A 75 5.17 5.88 -5.27
N GLY A 76 4.22 5.01 -4.92
CA GLY A 76 3.53 5.00 -3.64
C GLY A 76 3.93 3.78 -2.82
N ASN A 77 4.50 4.00 -1.64
CA ASN A 77 4.92 2.94 -0.73
C ASN A 77 3.88 2.71 0.36
N CYS A 78 3.41 1.47 0.52
CA CYS A 78 2.39 1.11 1.52
C CYS A 78 1.17 2.05 1.42
N GLN A 79 0.89 2.86 2.45
CA GLN A 79 -0.18 3.85 2.41
C GLN A 79 -0.02 4.90 1.29
N GLY A 80 1.21 5.20 0.87
CA GLY A 80 1.45 6.07 -0.27
C GLY A 80 0.80 5.56 -1.56
N GLY A 81 0.54 4.26 -1.70
CA GLY A 81 -0.08 3.72 -2.91
C GLY A 81 -1.54 4.13 -3.11
N TRP A 82 -2.36 4.22 -2.05
CA TRP A 82 -3.71 4.77 -2.19
C TRP A 82 -3.69 6.28 -2.44
N ALA A 83 -2.73 7.02 -1.89
CA ALA A 83 -2.55 8.44 -2.18
C ALA A 83 -2.18 8.66 -3.66
N VAL A 84 -1.27 7.85 -4.19
CA VAL A 84 -0.89 7.85 -5.62
C VAL A 84 -2.08 7.51 -6.51
N MET A 85 -2.91 6.54 -6.14
CA MET A 85 -4.14 6.23 -6.89
C MET A 85 -5.16 7.36 -6.86
N MET A 86 -5.35 8.03 -5.72
CA MET A 86 -6.21 9.23 -5.62
C MET A 86 -5.68 10.37 -6.48
N LEU A 87 -4.37 10.62 -6.44
CA LEU A 87 -3.70 11.61 -7.28
C LEU A 87 -3.85 11.27 -8.78
N GLY A 88 -3.73 9.98 -9.12
CA GLY A 88 -4.00 9.41 -10.45
C GLY A 88 -5.41 9.68 -10.95
N ALA A 89 -6.41 9.49 -10.09
CA ALA A 89 -7.80 9.76 -10.42
C ALA A 89 -8.11 11.27 -10.50
N ALA A 90 -7.44 12.09 -9.67
CA ALA A 90 -7.59 13.54 -9.66
C ALA A 90 -6.97 14.20 -10.91
N LEU A 91 -5.83 13.69 -11.35
CA LEU A 91 -5.00 14.29 -12.41
C LEU A 91 -4.68 13.27 -13.52
N PRO A 92 -5.69 12.67 -14.17
CA PRO A 92 -5.52 11.50 -15.05
C PRO A 92 -4.56 11.73 -16.21
N ASN A 93 -4.38 12.98 -16.63
CA ASN A 93 -3.54 13.35 -17.76
C ASN A 93 -2.16 13.90 -17.36
N GLN A 94 -1.82 14.01 -16.07
CA GLN A 94 -0.57 14.67 -15.63
C GLN A 94 0.53 13.70 -15.16
N LEU A 95 0.20 12.43 -14.96
CA LEU A 95 1.09 11.43 -14.37
C LEU A 95 1.61 10.46 -15.45
N GLY A 96 2.86 10.01 -15.30
CA GLY A 96 3.38 8.82 -15.97
C GLY A 96 2.98 7.56 -15.20
N ALA A 97 3.68 6.44 -15.37
CA ALA A 97 3.37 5.20 -14.67
C ALA A 97 3.25 5.38 -13.13
N LEU A 98 2.28 4.68 -12.53
CA LEU A 98 2.07 4.63 -11.09
C LEU A 98 2.62 3.30 -10.54
N VAL A 99 3.54 3.35 -9.60
CA VAL A 99 4.12 2.15 -8.97
C VAL A 99 3.63 2.02 -7.54
N LEU A 100 2.87 0.97 -7.25
CA LEU A 100 2.21 0.70 -5.97
C LEU A 100 2.93 -0.44 -5.27
N ASN A 101 3.77 -0.11 -4.29
CA ASN A 101 4.60 -1.09 -3.60
C ASN A 101 3.97 -1.47 -2.26
N GLY A 102 3.62 -2.76 -2.08
CA GLY A 102 3.00 -3.26 -0.85
C GLY A 102 1.79 -2.42 -0.43
N ALA A 103 0.99 -1.92 -1.38
CA ALA A 103 -0.05 -0.93 -1.14
C ALA A 103 -1.44 -1.58 -1.05
N PRO A 104 -2.16 -1.45 0.08
CA PRO A 104 -3.49 -2.04 0.22
C PRO A 104 -4.53 -1.16 -0.50
N LEU A 105 -5.34 -1.77 -1.35
CA LEU A 105 -6.44 -1.12 -2.07
C LEU A 105 -7.77 -1.90 -1.98
N SER A 106 -7.74 -3.14 -1.51
CA SER A 106 -8.94 -3.93 -1.19
C SER A 106 -8.83 -4.52 0.21
N TYR A 107 -9.31 -3.81 1.21
CA TYR A 107 -9.04 -4.08 2.63
C TYR A 107 -9.81 -5.28 3.18
N TRP A 108 -10.94 -5.61 2.54
CA TRP A 108 -11.72 -6.79 2.89
C TRP A 108 -11.11 -8.07 2.31
N ALA A 109 -10.32 -7.98 1.25
CA ALA A 109 -9.73 -9.14 0.58
C ALA A 109 -8.73 -9.90 1.45
N GLY A 110 -8.65 -11.21 1.22
CA GLY A 110 -7.77 -12.09 1.99
C GLY A 110 -8.11 -13.57 1.79
N GLU A 111 -7.40 -14.41 2.53
CA GLU A 111 -7.54 -15.87 2.52
C GLU A 111 -7.95 -16.32 3.92
N LYS A 112 -8.85 -17.31 4.01
CA LYS A 112 -9.25 -17.88 5.31
C LYS A 112 -8.05 -18.55 5.97
N GLY A 113 -7.87 -18.37 7.27
CA GLY A 113 -6.76 -18.94 8.03
C GLY A 113 -5.42 -18.19 7.87
N LYS A 114 -5.39 -17.05 7.17
CA LYS A 114 -4.19 -16.22 7.02
C LYS A 114 -4.49 -14.75 7.25
N ASN A 115 -3.52 -14.02 7.81
CA ASN A 115 -3.52 -12.56 7.94
C ASN A 115 -4.84 -11.98 8.49
N PRO A 116 -5.25 -12.33 9.73
CA PRO A 116 -6.58 -12.00 10.28
C PRO A 116 -6.78 -10.52 10.62
N MET A 117 -5.81 -9.65 10.35
CA MET A 117 -5.88 -8.20 10.63
C MET A 117 -7.15 -7.56 10.09
N ARG A 118 -7.65 -8.01 8.93
CA ARG A 118 -8.88 -7.50 8.32
C ARG A 118 -10.10 -7.64 9.24
N TYR A 119 -10.11 -8.63 10.15
CA TYR A 119 -11.23 -8.89 11.05
C TYR A 119 -11.23 -8.00 12.30
N LEU A 120 -10.06 -7.49 12.71
CA LEU A 120 -9.90 -6.77 13.97
C LEU A 120 -10.74 -5.49 14.03
N GLY A 121 -10.87 -4.77 12.90
CA GLY A 121 -11.70 -3.56 12.84
C GLY A 121 -13.15 -3.84 13.22
N GLY A 122 -13.71 -4.95 12.73
CA GLY A 122 -15.07 -5.37 13.08
C GLY A 122 -15.19 -5.80 14.55
N LEU A 123 -14.24 -6.57 15.07
CA LEU A 123 -14.28 -7.00 16.47
C LEU A 123 -14.05 -5.86 17.47
N ALA A 124 -13.33 -4.80 17.08
CA ALA A 124 -13.18 -3.58 17.87
C ALA A 124 -14.43 -2.67 17.82
N GLY A 125 -15.46 -3.06 17.06
CA GLY A 125 -16.69 -2.29 16.91
C GLY A 125 -16.57 -1.12 15.92
N GLY A 126 -15.58 -1.14 15.04
CA GLY A 126 -15.45 -0.17 13.96
C GLY A 126 -14.34 0.87 14.14
N GLY A 127 -14.53 2.05 13.56
CA GLY A 127 -13.52 3.12 13.51
C GLY A 127 -13.39 3.98 14.77
N TRP A 128 -14.41 3.95 15.64
CA TRP A 128 -14.48 4.78 16.84
C TRP A 128 -13.28 4.69 17.80
N PRO A 129 -12.56 3.55 17.95
CA PRO A 129 -11.38 3.50 18.83
C PRO A 129 -10.24 4.40 18.33
N ALA A 130 -10.07 4.54 17.02
CA ALA A 130 -9.08 5.44 16.43
C ALA A 130 -9.41 6.90 16.78
N THR A 131 -10.68 7.25 16.64
CA THR A 131 -11.21 8.57 16.99
C THR A 131 -11.07 8.85 18.48
N LEU A 132 -11.37 7.87 19.35
CA LEU A 132 -11.15 7.98 20.79
C LEU A 132 -9.69 8.24 21.13
N MET A 133 -8.77 7.48 20.54
CA MET A 133 -7.34 7.69 20.78
C MET A 133 -6.87 9.08 20.35
N ALA A 134 -7.43 9.62 19.26
CA ALA A 134 -7.15 10.98 18.80
C ALA A 134 -7.75 12.04 19.73
N ASP A 135 -8.99 11.85 20.20
CA ASP A 135 -9.65 12.76 21.14
C ASP A 135 -8.88 12.84 22.46
N MET A 136 -8.48 11.69 23.02
CA MET A 136 -7.60 11.62 24.20
C MET A 136 -6.20 12.23 23.94
N GLY A 137 -5.80 12.33 22.69
CA GLY A 137 -4.57 12.98 22.22
C GLY A 137 -4.74 14.46 21.89
N ASN A 138 -5.81 15.10 22.38
CA ASN A 138 -6.14 16.51 22.11
C ASN A 138 -6.30 16.78 20.60
N GLY A 139 -7.04 15.91 19.92
CA GLY A 139 -7.30 15.99 18.48
C GLY A 139 -6.18 15.42 17.59
N ARG A 140 -5.16 14.79 18.18
CA ARG A 140 -4.05 14.16 17.46
C ARG A 140 -3.91 12.69 17.83
N PHE A 141 -3.98 11.84 16.82
CA PHE A 141 -3.68 10.42 16.93
C PHE A 141 -2.17 10.19 17.01
N ASP A 142 -1.75 9.39 17.99
CA ASP A 142 -0.34 9.01 18.16
C ASP A 142 0.01 7.78 17.33
N GLY A 143 0.86 7.96 16.32
CA GLY A 143 1.32 6.91 15.41
C GLY A 143 1.98 5.72 16.12
N ALA A 144 2.47 5.90 17.35
CA ALA A 144 2.98 4.80 18.19
C ALA A 144 1.96 3.65 18.34
N ASN A 145 0.65 3.95 18.33
CA ASN A 145 -0.38 2.91 18.40
C ASN A 145 -0.48 2.08 17.11
N LEU A 146 -0.23 2.67 15.93
CA LEU A 146 -0.14 1.92 14.67
C LEU A 146 1.11 1.03 14.65
N VAL A 147 2.24 1.56 15.13
CA VAL A 147 3.47 0.78 15.21
C VAL A 147 3.32 -0.40 16.17
N ALA A 148 2.63 -0.21 17.30
CA ALA A 148 2.30 -1.30 18.21
C ALA A 148 1.47 -2.39 17.51
N ASN A 149 0.49 -2.02 16.66
CA ASN A 149 -0.28 -2.97 15.87
C ASN A 149 0.61 -3.73 14.87
N PHE A 150 1.54 -3.05 14.18
CA PHE A 150 2.49 -3.73 13.28
C PHE A 150 3.42 -4.67 14.04
N GLU A 151 3.89 -4.31 15.24
CA GLU A 151 4.73 -5.21 16.02
C GLU A 151 3.97 -6.46 16.49
N ALA A 152 2.68 -6.33 16.81
CA ALA A 152 1.82 -7.43 17.23
C ALA A 152 1.54 -8.46 16.12
N LEU A 153 1.83 -8.15 14.85
CA LEU A 153 1.73 -9.08 13.72
C LEU A 153 2.86 -10.12 13.68
N SER A 154 4.02 -9.77 14.24
CA SER A 154 5.18 -10.65 14.27
C SER A 154 5.87 -10.57 15.64
N PRO A 155 5.17 -10.93 16.74
CA PRO A 155 5.67 -10.76 18.10
C PRO A 155 6.96 -11.52 18.35
N ALA A 156 7.11 -12.71 17.75
CA ALA A 156 8.31 -13.52 17.87
C ALA A 156 9.54 -12.78 17.35
N ASN A 157 9.41 -12.10 16.21
CA ASN A 157 10.46 -11.24 15.66
C ASN A 157 10.62 -9.93 16.45
N THR A 158 9.53 -9.19 16.60
CA THR A 158 9.53 -7.78 17.05
C THR A 158 9.80 -7.63 18.54
N TRP A 159 9.44 -8.62 19.36
CA TRP A 159 9.65 -8.60 20.81
C TRP A 159 10.90 -9.36 21.24
N PHE A 160 11.37 -10.33 20.45
CA PHE A 160 12.45 -11.22 20.87
C PHE A 160 13.55 -11.38 19.81
N ARG A 161 13.29 -12.05 18.68
CA ARG A 161 14.34 -12.50 17.76
C ARG A 161 15.21 -11.35 17.26
N LYS A 162 14.65 -10.19 16.92
CA LYS A 162 15.45 -9.04 16.47
C LYS A 162 16.50 -8.58 17.48
N TYR A 163 16.20 -8.67 18.78
CA TYR A 163 17.13 -8.29 19.84
C TYR A 163 18.14 -9.41 20.09
N PHE A 164 17.70 -10.66 20.02
CA PHE A 164 18.60 -11.81 20.08
C PHE A 164 19.65 -11.74 18.97
N ASP A 165 19.24 -11.51 17.71
CA ASP A 165 20.13 -11.45 16.55
C ASP A 165 21.13 -10.30 16.65
N LEU A 166 20.70 -9.15 17.19
CA LEU A 166 21.59 -8.03 17.51
C LEU A 166 22.72 -8.46 18.44
N TYR A 167 22.40 -9.14 19.55
CA TYR A 167 23.41 -9.53 20.54
C TYR A 167 24.26 -10.72 20.07
N ALA A 168 23.66 -11.68 19.34
CA ALA A 168 24.35 -12.81 18.74
C ALA A 168 25.42 -12.35 17.72
N ASN A 169 25.18 -11.22 17.04
CA ASN A 169 26.06 -10.67 16.02
C ASN A 169 26.50 -9.23 16.34
N VAL A 170 26.70 -8.92 17.63
CA VAL A 170 26.92 -7.55 18.14
C VAL A 170 28.07 -6.78 17.46
N ASP A 171 29.07 -7.50 16.97
CA ASP A 171 30.26 -6.93 16.32
C ASP A 171 29.95 -6.32 14.93
N GLN A 172 28.83 -6.70 14.30
CA GLN A 172 28.47 -6.26 12.94
C GLN A 172 27.06 -5.66 12.86
N GLU A 173 26.13 -6.09 13.72
CA GLU A 173 24.71 -5.74 13.60
C GLU A 173 24.33 -4.39 14.22
N SER A 174 25.19 -3.82 15.07
CA SER A 174 24.83 -2.63 15.87
C SER A 174 24.44 -1.41 15.03
N GLU A 175 25.21 -1.09 13.98
CA GLU A 175 24.95 0.06 13.11
C GLU A 175 23.62 -0.11 12.35
N ARG A 176 23.46 -1.25 11.67
CA ARG A 176 22.23 -1.60 10.93
C ARG A 176 21.00 -1.56 11.83
N PHE A 177 21.10 -2.12 13.05
CA PHE A 177 20.01 -2.16 14.01
C PHE A 177 19.62 -0.76 14.47
N LEU A 178 20.61 0.08 14.83
CA LEU A 178 20.37 1.44 15.31
C LEU A 178 19.80 2.35 14.21
N GLU A 179 20.29 2.25 12.97
CA GLU A 179 19.72 2.98 11.84
C GLU A 179 18.24 2.67 11.67
N PHE A 180 17.89 1.37 11.67
CA PHE A 180 16.50 0.94 11.53
C PHE A 180 15.65 1.37 12.73
N GLU A 181 16.12 1.17 13.97
CA GLU A 181 15.36 1.51 15.17
C GLU A 181 15.19 3.02 15.39
N ARG A 182 16.10 3.86 14.86
CA ARG A 182 15.92 5.32 14.85
C ARG A 182 14.72 5.71 14.00
N TRP A 183 14.56 5.10 12.83
CA TRP A 183 13.40 5.31 11.97
C TRP A 183 12.13 4.64 12.54
N TRP A 184 12.19 3.36 12.91
CA TRP A 184 11.08 2.59 13.52
C TRP A 184 10.59 3.17 14.86
N GLY A 185 11.44 3.93 15.55
CA GLY A 185 11.09 4.67 16.77
C GLY A 185 10.60 6.10 16.56
N GLY A 186 10.68 6.62 15.34
CA GLY A 186 10.28 7.97 14.97
C GLY A 186 8.77 8.08 14.76
N TYR A 187 8.01 8.13 15.85
CA TYR A 187 6.54 8.16 15.79
C TYR A 187 5.98 9.52 15.37
N PHE A 188 5.09 9.49 14.37
CA PHE A 188 4.45 10.67 13.79
C PHE A 188 3.00 10.77 14.24
N LEU A 189 2.45 11.97 14.20
CA LEU A 189 1.08 12.25 14.59
C LEU A 189 0.21 12.43 13.34
N MET A 190 -1.09 12.22 13.54
CA MET A 190 -2.14 12.53 12.55
C MET A 190 -3.24 13.30 13.25
N ASN A 191 -3.87 14.25 12.57
CA ASN A 191 -5.11 14.85 13.05
C ASN A 191 -6.18 13.77 13.18
N ARG A 192 -7.12 14.01 14.10
CA ARG A 192 -8.30 13.17 14.32
C ARG A 192 -9.02 12.82 13.02
N ASP A 193 -9.23 13.82 12.17
CA ASP A 193 -10.01 13.65 10.94
C ASP A 193 -9.24 12.85 9.88
N GLU A 194 -7.90 12.92 9.87
CA GLU A 194 -7.07 12.11 8.97
C GLU A 194 -7.15 10.62 9.33
N ILE A 195 -6.90 10.25 10.60
CA ILE A 195 -6.94 8.83 11.00
C ILE A 195 -8.36 8.27 10.87
N ARG A 196 -9.37 9.08 11.20
CA ARG A 196 -10.77 8.71 11.04
C ARG A 196 -11.06 8.42 9.57
N TRP A 197 -10.70 9.34 8.68
CA TRP A 197 -10.90 9.18 7.24
C TRP A 197 -10.25 7.89 6.73
N ILE A 198 -9.00 7.62 7.14
CA ILE A 198 -8.26 6.41 6.73
C ILE A 198 -9.01 5.15 7.18
N VAL A 199 -9.39 5.07 8.45
CA VAL A 199 -10.01 3.87 9.01
C VAL A 199 -11.41 3.64 8.44
N GLU A 200 -12.23 4.68 8.34
CA GLU A 200 -13.59 4.60 7.82
C GLU A 200 -13.63 4.30 6.33
N ASN A 201 -12.89 5.04 5.51
CA ASN A 201 -12.99 4.91 4.06
C ASN A 201 -12.20 3.72 3.54
N LEU A 202 -11.06 3.38 4.13
CA LEU A 202 -10.17 2.36 3.59
C LEU A 202 -10.34 1.03 4.33
N PHE A 203 -9.93 0.97 5.60
CA PHE A 203 -9.82 -0.29 6.34
C PHE A 203 -11.16 -0.97 6.61
N ILE A 204 -12.18 -0.20 7.01
CA ILE A 204 -13.47 -0.74 7.41
C ILE A 204 -14.49 -0.63 6.28
N GLY A 205 -14.57 0.51 5.62
CA GLY A 205 -15.56 0.75 4.57
C GLY A 205 -15.17 0.26 3.19
N ASN A 206 -13.89 0.00 2.91
CA ASN A 206 -13.38 -0.44 1.60
C ASN A 206 -13.88 0.43 0.42
N ARG A 207 -14.09 1.72 0.68
CA ARG A 207 -14.84 2.65 -0.18
C ARG A 207 -14.13 3.02 -1.46
N PHE A 208 -12.81 2.83 -1.56
CA PHE A 208 -12.07 3.25 -2.75
C PHE A 208 -12.37 2.36 -3.95
N SER A 209 -12.34 1.04 -3.79
CA SER A 209 -12.67 0.10 -4.87
C SER A 209 -14.14 0.17 -5.27
N ALA A 210 -15.00 0.63 -4.35
CA ALA A 210 -16.41 0.96 -4.61
C ALA A 210 -16.62 2.37 -5.21
N GLY A 211 -15.58 3.19 -5.40
CA GLY A 211 -15.67 4.55 -5.94
C GLY A 211 -16.47 5.53 -5.07
N GLN A 212 -16.50 5.31 -3.76
CA GLN A 212 -17.30 6.05 -2.77
C GLN A 212 -16.48 7.06 -1.95
N ILE A 213 -15.17 7.16 -2.19
CA ILE A 213 -14.36 8.17 -1.52
C ILE A 213 -14.68 9.54 -2.11
N SER A 214 -15.23 10.45 -1.30
CA SER A 214 -15.53 11.81 -1.75
C SER A 214 -14.25 12.55 -2.17
N ALA A 215 -14.32 13.24 -3.30
CA ALA A 215 -13.31 14.16 -3.80
C ALA A 215 -13.65 15.65 -3.51
N GLY A 216 -14.71 15.91 -2.75
CA GLY A 216 -15.30 17.25 -2.60
C GLY A 216 -16.37 17.55 -3.64
N ASP A 217 -17.19 18.57 -3.40
CA ASP A 217 -18.20 19.10 -4.35
C ASP A 217 -19.17 18.07 -4.95
N GLY A 218 -19.46 17.00 -4.20
CA GLY A 218 -20.34 15.90 -4.64
C GLY A 218 -19.69 14.91 -5.61
N GLN A 219 -18.39 15.05 -5.90
CA GLN A 219 -17.62 14.10 -6.70
C GLN A 219 -16.98 13.02 -5.82
N SER A 220 -16.56 11.92 -6.46
CA SER A 220 -15.80 10.85 -5.81
C SER A 220 -14.55 10.47 -6.60
N PHE A 221 -13.52 10.00 -5.91
CA PHE A 221 -12.36 9.38 -6.54
C PHE A 221 -12.76 8.01 -7.08
N ASN A 222 -12.55 7.82 -8.38
CA ASN A 222 -12.80 6.57 -9.05
C ASN A 222 -11.50 6.03 -9.65
N MET A 223 -11.11 4.81 -9.28
CA MET A 223 -9.89 4.17 -9.79
C MET A 223 -9.89 4.01 -11.32
N ARG A 224 -11.08 3.97 -11.96
CA ARG A 224 -11.24 3.86 -13.42
C ARG A 224 -10.90 5.17 -14.17
N GLU A 225 -10.79 6.28 -13.44
CA GLU A 225 -10.35 7.55 -14.02
C GLU A 225 -8.84 7.60 -14.26
N VAL A 226 -8.06 6.80 -13.53
CA VAL A 226 -6.61 6.68 -13.74
C VAL A 226 -6.36 6.23 -15.19
N LYS A 227 -5.56 7.01 -15.94
CA LYS A 227 -5.15 6.69 -17.33
C LYS A 227 -3.70 6.27 -17.46
N ALA A 228 -2.88 6.57 -16.45
CA ALA A 228 -1.50 6.12 -16.38
C ALA A 228 -1.44 4.60 -16.18
N PRO A 229 -0.43 3.90 -16.77
CA PRO A 229 -0.16 2.50 -16.45
C PRO A 229 0.04 2.31 -14.94
N ILE A 230 -0.52 1.25 -14.39
CA ILE A 230 -0.44 0.92 -12.96
C ILE A 230 0.42 -0.33 -12.80
N ILE A 231 1.45 -0.24 -11.97
CA ILE A 231 2.37 -1.33 -11.63
C ILE A 231 2.18 -1.65 -10.15
N VAL A 232 1.74 -2.86 -9.82
CA VAL A 232 1.52 -3.30 -8.44
C VAL A 232 2.59 -4.31 -8.04
N PHE A 233 3.35 -4.01 -6.99
CA PHE A 233 4.31 -4.95 -6.41
C PHE A 233 3.76 -5.49 -5.08
N ALA A 234 3.44 -6.78 -5.05
CA ALA A 234 2.95 -7.50 -3.88
C ALA A 234 3.89 -8.68 -3.53
N SER A 235 3.80 -9.16 -2.28
CA SER A 235 4.50 -10.38 -1.87
C SER A 235 3.64 -11.29 -1.02
N ALA A 236 3.77 -12.61 -1.21
CA ALA A 236 3.11 -13.60 -0.37
C ALA A 236 3.72 -13.69 1.06
N GLY A 237 4.94 -13.18 1.27
CA GLY A 237 5.52 -12.99 2.60
C GLY A 237 4.99 -11.76 3.35
N ASP A 238 4.21 -10.90 2.68
CA ASP A 238 3.65 -9.69 3.28
C ASP A 238 2.39 -10.02 4.10
N ASN A 239 2.49 -9.86 5.42
CA ASN A 239 1.39 -10.05 6.37
C ASN A 239 0.66 -8.75 6.74
N ILE A 240 1.11 -7.61 6.23
CA ILE A 240 0.47 -6.30 6.39
C ILE A 240 -0.42 -6.01 5.18
N THR A 241 0.09 -6.25 3.98
CA THR A 241 -0.60 -6.07 2.69
C THR A 241 -0.36 -7.29 1.82
N PRO A 242 -0.99 -8.44 2.15
CA PRO A 242 -0.87 -9.65 1.35
C PRO A 242 -1.41 -9.44 -0.08
N PRO A 243 -1.11 -10.36 -1.03
CA PRO A 243 -1.55 -10.24 -2.43
C PRO A 243 -3.06 -10.01 -2.57
N GLY A 244 -3.86 -10.55 -1.65
CA GLY A 244 -5.28 -10.25 -1.53
C GLY A 244 -5.57 -8.75 -1.46
N GLN A 245 -4.97 -8.06 -0.50
CA GLN A 245 -5.21 -6.63 -0.29
C GLN A 245 -4.59 -5.74 -1.38
N ALA A 246 -3.48 -6.18 -1.98
CA ALA A 246 -2.77 -5.45 -3.02
C ALA A 246 -3.42 -5.58 -4.41
N LEU A 247 -4.03 -6.72 -4.74
CA LEU A 247 -4.48 -7.05 -6.11
C LEU A 247 -5.99 -7.19 -6.27
N ARG A 248 -6.74 -7.53 -5.22
CA ARG A 248 -8.18 -7.84 -5.36
C ARG A 248 -8.99 -6.66 -5.90
N TRP A 249 -8.56 -5.42 -5.65
CA TRP A 249 -9.21 -4.22 -6.17
C TRP A 249 -9.37 -4.25 -7.70
N ILE A 250 -8.46 -4.89 -8.44
CA ILE A 250 -8.57 -5.03 -9.91
C ILE A 250 -9.86 -5.78 -10.26
N ALA A 251 -10.17 -6.85 -9.54
CA ALA A 251 -11.37 -7.64 -9.73
C ALA A 251 -12.63 -7.00 -9.13
N ASP A 252 -12.46 -6.10 -8.15
CA ASP A 252 -13.57 -5.35 -7.55
C ASP A 252 -14.00 -4.18 -8.48
N VAL A 253 -13.04 -3.56 -9.18
CA VAL A 253 -13.24 -2.37 -10.02
C VAL A 253 -13.60 -2.70 -11.47
N TYR A 254 -13.03 -3.78 -12.02
CA TYR A 254 -13.23 -4.19 -13.41
C TYR A 254 -14.02 -5.50 -13.50
N ARG A 255 -14.92 -5.60 -14.48
CA ARG A 255 -15.74 -6.79 -14.76
C ARG A 255 -14.91 -7.94 -15.31
N ASP A 256 -14.10 -7.64 -16.32
CA ASP A 256 -13.22 -8.59 -17.01
C ASP A 256 -12.02 -7.87 -17.62
N GLU A 257 -11.07 -8.63 -18.16
CA GLU A 257 -9.88 -8.08 -18.82
C GLU A 257 -10.20 -7.32 -20.12
N ARG A 258 -11.40 -7.47 -20.68
CA ARG A 258 -11.83 -6.75 -21.87
C ARG A 258 -12.24 -5.32 -21.52
N GLU A 259 -12.83 -5.12 -20.34
CA GLU A 259 -13.14 -3.79 -19.82
C GLU A 259 -11.87 -2.97 -19.53
N ILE A 260 -10.83 -3.60 -18.98
CA ILE A 260 -9.51 -2.96 -18.81
C ILE A 260 -9.00 -2.45 -20.16
N LYS A 261 -9.10 -3.30 -21.20
CA LYS A 261 -8.69 -2.97 -22.57
C LYS A 261 -9.53 -1.87 -23.21
N SER A 262 -10.86 -1.90 -23.04
CA SER A 262 -11.74 -0.88 -23.62
C SER A 262 -11.52 0.49 -23.00
N LEU A 263 -11.16 0.53 -21.70
CA LEU A 263 -10.80 1.77 -21.01
C LEU A 263 -9.39 2.27 -21.37
N GLY A 264 -8.64 1.54 -22.21
CA GLY A 264 -7.28 1.88 -22.59
C GLY A 264 -6.29 1.75 -21.44
N GLN A 265 -6.63 1.01 -20.38
CA GLN A 265 -5.84 0.90 -19.17
C GLN A 265 -4.82 -0.25 -19.27
N THR A 266 -3.63 -0.04 -18.70
CA THR A 266 -2.56 -1.04 -18.58
C THR A 266 -2.28 -1.28 -17.11
N ILE A 267 -2.50 -2.50 -16.64
CA ILE A 267 -2.22 -2.92 -15.26
C ILE A 267 -1.21 -4.06 -15.31
N VAL A 268 -0.09 -3.89 -14.62
CA VAL A 268 0.96 -4.88 -14.47
C VAL A 268 1.10 -5.19 -12.98
N TYR A 269 1.17 -6.47 -12.61
CA TYR A 269 1.49 -6.86 -11.25
C TYR A 269 2.74 -7.74 -11.18
N LEU A 270 3.47 -7.63 -10.08
CA LEU A 270 4.64 -8.43 -9.74
C LEU A 270 4.38 -9.11 -8.39
N LEU A 271 4.68 -10.39 -8.30
CA LEU A 271 4.56 -11.18 -7.07
C LEU A 271 5.92 -11.71 -6.64
N HIS A 272 6.30 -11.42 -5.41
CA HIS A 272 7.47 -12.01 -4.76
C HIS A 272 7.03 -13.08 -3.75
N GLU A 273 7.75 -14.19 -3.69
CA GLU A 273 7.33 -15.38 -2.97
C GLU A 273 7.32 -15.22 -1.44
N ASP A 274 8.36 -14.64 -0.84
CA ASP A 274 8.58 -14.75 0.61
C ASP A 274 8.96 -13.44 1.32
N ILE A 275 9.12 -12.32 0.61
CA ILE A 275 9.58 -11.08 1.25
C ILE A 275 8.49 -10.45 2.12
N GLY A 276 8.83 -10.13 3.37
CA GLY A 276 7.92 -9.40 4.26
C GLY A 276 7.70 -7.95 3.82
N HIS A 277 6.64 -7.32 4.34
CA HIS A 277 6.20 -5.96 3.99
C HIS A 277 7.34 -4.94 3.89
N LEU A 278 8.16 -4.83 4.93
CA LEU A 278 9.26 -3.86 4.97
C LEU A 278 10.34 -4.19 3.93
N GLY A 279 10.59 -5.48 3.69
CA GLY A 279 11.57 -5.94 2.72
C GLY A 279 11.25 -5.49 1.30
N ILE A 280 9.97 -5.27 0.95
CA ILE A 280 9.54 -4.68 -0.31
C ILE A 280 10.23 -3.31 -0.53
N PHE A 281 10.47 -2.54 0.52
CA PHE A 281 10.98 -1.16 0.42
C PHE A 281 12.47 -1.02 0.77
N VAL A 282 12.92 -1.71 1.83
CA VAL A 282 14.25 -1.49 2.41
C VAL A 282 15.29 -2.57 2.09
N SER A 283 14.88 -3.66 1.45
CA SER A 283 15.81 -4.73 1.09
C SER A 283 16.67 -4.31 -0.09
N GLY A 284 18.00 -4.30 0.11
CA GLY A 284 18.94 -4.05 -0.99
C GLY A 284 18.88 -5.11 -2.09
N LYS A 285 18.50 -6.36 -1.76
CA LYS A 285 18.26 -7.41 -2.75
C LYS A 285 17.06 -7.05 -3.63
N VAL A 286 15.95 -6.63 -3.00
CA VAL A 286 14.74 -6.22 -3.71
C VAL A 286 14.95 -4.96 -4.54
N ALA A 287 15.72 -4.01 -4.00
CA ALA A 287 16.11 -2.82 -4.73
C ALA A 287 16.92 -3.14 -5.99
N LYS A 288 17.84 -4.12 -5.92
CA LYS A 288 18.73 -4.49 -7.03
C LYS A 288 18.03 -5.31 -8.11
N LYS A 289 17.01 -6.10 -7.75
CA LYS A 289 16.26 -6.95 -8.65
C LYS A 289 14.92 -6.30 -9.02
N GLU A 290 13.90 -6.40 -8.17
CA GLU A 290 12.52 -6.01 -8.50
C GLU A 290 12.38 -4.51 -8.84
N HIS A 291 12.90 -3.60 -8.00
CA HIS A 291 12.78 -2.14 -8.29
C HIS A 291 13.62 -1.72 -9.50
N SER A 292 14.79 -2.35 -9.69
CA SER A 292 15.60 -2.16 -10.89
C SER A 292 14.83 -2.57 -12.14
N GLU A 293 14.19 -3.74 -12.13
CA GLU A 293 13.49 -4.27 -13.29
C GLU A 293 12.20 -3.52 -13.58
N ILE A 294 11.45 -3.12 -12.55
CA ILE A 294 10.31 -2.20 -12.72
C ILE A 294 10.77 -0.93 -13.44
N ALA A 295 11.86 -0.31 -12.97
CA ALA A 295 12.36 0.91 -13.58
C ALA A 295 13.00 0.68 -14.98
N ASN A 296 13.48 -0.54 -15.31
CA ASN A 296 14.05 -0.87 -16.63
C ASN A 296 12.95 -1.10 -17.67
N THR A 297 11.80 -1.60 -17.22
CA THR A 297 10.69 -1.97 -18.09
C THR A 297 9.62 -0.89 -18.20
N LEU A 298 9.81 0.30 -17.62
CA LEU A 298 8.87 1.42 -17.75
C LEU A 298 8.55 1.75 -19.21
N ASP A 299 9.56 1.92 -20.06
CA ASP A 299 9.35 2.23 -21.48
C ASP A 299 8.60 1.09 -22.20
N MET A 300 8.89 -0.17 -21.83
CA MET A 300 8.17 -1.34 -22.34
C MET A 300 6.69 -1.33 -21.90
N ILE A 301 6.42 -1.05 -20.62
CA ILE A 301 5.07 -0.99 -20.04
C ILE A 301 4.26 0.17 -20.62
N GLU A 302 4.89 1.32 -20.91
CA GLU A 302 4.22 2.43 -21.57
C GLU A 302 3.89 2.12 -23.04
N SER A 303 4.61 1.18 -23.66
CA SER A 303 4.41 0.77 -25.05
C SER A 303 3.50 -0.46 -25.24
N VAL A 304 3.24 -1.24 -24.20
CA VAL A 304 2.41 -2.45 -24.32
C VAL A 304 0.96 -2.06 -24.55
N ALA A 305 0.24 -2.90 -25.30
CA ALA A 305 -1.19 -2.72 -25.48
C ALA A 305 -1.93 -2.71 -24.11
N PRO A 306 -3.03 -1.96 -23.99
CA PRO A 306 -3.91 -2.04 -22.83
C PRO A 306 -4.24 -3.48 -22.45
N GLY A 307 -4.35 -3.75 -21.15
CA GLY A 307 -4.57 -5.09 -20.64
C GLY A 307 -4.09 -5.29 -19.21
N LEU A 308 -4.20 -6.55 -18.76
CA LEU A 308 -3.78 -7.02 -17.46
C LEU A 308 -2.63 -8.01 -17.63
N TYR A 309 -1.51 -7.74 -16.97
CA TYR A 309 -0.26 -8.49 -17.13
C TYR A 309 0.36 -8.85 -15.79
N GLU A 310 1.02 -10.00 -15.74
CA GLU A 310 1.98 -10.36 -14.71
C GLU A 310 3.40 -10.12 -15.23
N MET A 311 4.18 -9.37 -14.48
CA MET A 311 5.62 -9.23 -14.67
C MET A 311 6.30 -10.44 -14.02
N VAL A 312 6.90 -11.30 -14.84
CA VAL A 312 7.68 -12.46 -14.38
C VAL A 312 9.15 -12.15 -14.59
N ILE A 313 9.93 -12.22 -13.51
CA ILE A 313 11.37 -11.97 -13.50
C ILE A 313 12.10 -13.29 -13.30
N THR A 314 12.83 -13.76 -14.31
CA THR A 314 13.62 -15.00 -14.28
C THR A 314 15.11 -14.72 -14.43
N SER A 315 15.94 -15.54 -13.79
CA SER A 315 17.39 -15.56 -14.05
C SER A 315 17.67 -16.26 -15.37
N HIS A 316 18.71 -15.84 -16.09
CA HIS A 316 19.24 -16.63 -17.19
C HIS A 316 19.74 -18.00 -16.69
N GLU A 317 19.50 -19.07 -17.47
CA GLU A 317 19.99 -20.40 -17.11
C GLU A 317 21.53 -20.40 -17.01
N GLY A 318 22.04 -20.62 -15.80
CA GLY A 318 23.47 -20.84 -15.54
C GLY A 318 24.26 -19.65 -14.98
N ASP A 319 23.61 -18.52 -14.66
CA ASP A 319 24.29 -17.35 -14.08
C ASP A 319 23.57 -16.85 -12.82
N GLU A 320 24.16 -17.09 -11.65
CA GLU A 320 23.63 -16.59 -10.36
C GLU A 320 23.82 -15.07 -10.20
N ASP A 321 24.63 -14.44 -11.08
CA ASP A 321 24.93 -13.00 -11.11
C ASP A 321 24.54 -12.32 -12.45
N GLY A 322 23.79 -13.01 -13.32
CA GLY A 322 23.46 -12.56 -14.69
C GLY A 322 22.33 -11.54 -14.82
N GLU A 323 22.19 -10.97 -16.02
CA GLU A 323 21.08 -10.07 -16.40
C GLU A 323 19.71 -10.77 -16.20
N TRP A 324 18.76 -10.06 -15.59
CA TRP A 324 17.41 -10.56 -15.38
C TRP A 324 16.59 -10.51 -16.67
N GLN A 325 15.84 -11.55 -16.95
CA GLN A 325 14.85 -11.55 -18.02
C GLN A 325 13.49 -11.14 -17.44
N VAL A 326 12.85 -10.17 -18.09
CA VAL A 326 11.50 -9.74 -17.75
C VAL A 326 10.53 -10.15 -18.86
N GLU A 327 9.46 -10.85 -18.49
CA GLU A 327 8.35 -11.18 -19.37
C GLU A 327 7.05 -10.57 -18.83
N LEU A 328 6.26 -9.94 -19.71
CA LEU A 328 4.90 -9.48 -19.40
C LEU A 328 3.90 -10.51 -19.91
N VAL A 329 3.38 -11.35 -19.02
CA VAL A 329 2.46 -12.42 -19.37
C VAL A 329 1.02 -11.94 -19.19
N GLU A 330 0.20 -12.01 -20.24
CA GLU A 330 -1.21 -11.62 -20.17
C GLU A 330 -1.98 -12.49 -19.16
N ARG A 331 -2.85 -11.85 -18.38
CA ARG A 331 -3.64 -12.47 -17.30
C ARG A 331 -5.11 -12.09 -17.39
N THR A 332 -5.94 -12.88 -16.71
CA THR A 332 -7.39 -12.68 -16.59
C THR A 332 -7.76 -12.26 -15.17
N ILE A 333 -8.93 -11.63 -15.01
CA ILE A 333 -9.45 -11.29 -13.68
C ILE A 333 -9.67 -12.56 -12.82
N ALA A 334 -10.03 -13.69 -13.44
CA ALA A 334 -10.16 -14.96 -12.73
C ALA A 334 -8.84 -15.39 -12.07
N GLN A 335 -7.71 -15.26 -12.78
CA GLN A 335 -6.39 -15.56 -12.22
C GLN A 335 -5.99 -14.58 -11.11
N VAL A 336 -6.35 -13.29 -11.22
CA VAL A 336 -6.15 -12.34 -10.12
C VAL A 336 -6.97 -12.75 -8.90
N LYS A 337 -8.21 -13.21 -9.07
CA LYS A 337 -9.04 -13.72 -7.97
C LYS A 337 -8.43 -14.93 -7.28
N GLU A 338 -7.85 -15.85 -8.05
CA GLU A 338 -7.14 -17.03 -7.53
C GLU A 338 -5.94 -16.63 -6.66
N VAL A 339 -5.08 -15.74 -7.18
CA VAL A 339 -3.88 -15.26 -6.45
C VAL A 339 -4.25 -14.40 -5.23
N SER A 340 -5.34 -13.64 -5.31
CA SER A 340 -5.80 -12.72 -4.26
C SER A 340 -6.63 -13.40 -3.16
N GLY A 341 -6.87 -14.71 -3.27
CA GLY A 341 -7.62 -15.51 -2.28
C GLY A 341 -9.13 -15.56 -2.53
N GLU A 342 -9.75 -16.64 -2.07
CA GLU A 342 -11.16 -16.94 -2.33
C GLU A 342 -12.12 -16.49 -1.21
N ALA A 343 -11.64 -15.84 -0.16
CA ALA A 343 -12.51 -15.55 0.97
C ALA A 343 -13.62 -14.58 0.58
N GLU A 344 -14.86 -15.02 0.77
CA GLU A 344 -16.06 -14.23 0.54
C GLU A 344 -16.12 -13.07 1.54
N ASN A 345 -16.43 -11.87 1.02
CA ASN A 345 -16.46 -10.63 1.80
C ASN A 345 -17.85 -10.33 2.39
N GLU A 346 -18.77 -11.29 2.40
CA GLU A 346 -20.20 -11.07 2.70
C GLU A 346 -20.48 -10.45 4.07
N ALA A 347 -19.64 -10.75 5.07
CA ALA A 347 -19.79 -10.22 6.42
C ALA A 347 -19.33 -8.75 6.57
N PHE A 348 -18.45 -8.26 5.68
CA PHE A 348 -17.83 -6.94 5.84
C PHE A 348 -18.74 -5.74 5.57
N PRO A 349 -19.71 -5.79 4.63
CA PRO A 349 -20.70 -4.73 4.51
C PRO A 349 -21.47 -4.48 5.81
N ALA A 350 -21.83 -5.53 6.55
CA ALA A 350 -22.46 -5.40 7.86
C ALA A 350 -21.51 -4.75 8.90
N VAL A 351 -20.22 -5.12 8.87
CA VAL A 351 -19.18 -4.49 9.70
C VAL A 351 -19.10 -2.99 9.43
N ALA A 352 -19.12 -2.57 8.16
CA ALA A 352 -19.07 -1.17 7.78
C ALA A 352 -20.27 -0.38 8.32
N GLN A 353 -21.49 -0.89 8.14
CA GLN A 353 -22.71 -0.26 8.67
C GLN A 353 -22.69 -0.16 10.21
N ILE A 354 -22.31 -1.23 10.90
CA ILE A 354 -22.21 -1.23 12.37
C ILE A 354 -21.13 -0.25 12.84
N SER A 355 -20.01 -0.17 12.13
CA SER A 355 -18.94 0.79 12.41
C SER A 355 -19.44 2.23 12.28
N GLU A 356 -20.18 2.55 11.22
CA GLU A 356 -20.76 3.89 11.02
C GLU A 356 -21.72 4.26 12.15
N LEU A 357 -22.59 3.33 12.56
CA LEU A 357 -23.49 3.53 13.70
C LEU A 357 -22.71 3.77 15.01
N ASN A 358 -21.74 2.91 15.32
CA ASN A 358 -20.95 3.02 16.55
C ASN A 358 -20.13 4.31 16.58
N GLN A 359 -19.58 4.70 15.44
CA GLN A 359 -18.87 5.96 15.30
C GLN A 359 -19.81 7.16 15.52
N HIS A 360 -21.02 7.13 14.95
CA HIS A 360 -22.01 8.19 15.16
C HIS A 360 -22.40 8.31 16.65
N LEU A 361 -22.66 7.17 17.31
CA LEU A 361 -22.93 7.13 18.75
C LEU A 361 -21.75 7.69 19.57
N TYR A 362 -20.51 7.32 19.20
CA TYR A 362 -19.32 7.86 19.85
C TYR A 362 -19.21 9.38 19.69
N ASP A 363 -19.37 9.90 18.48
CA ASP A 363 -19.26 11.33 18.18
C ASP A 363 -20.28 12.18 18.94
N VAL A 364 -21.50 11.66 19.15
CA VAL A 364 -22.57 12.38 19.84
C VAL A 364 -22.48 12.23 21.35
N LEU A 365 -22.22 11.02 21.86
CA LEU A 365 -22.38 10.71 23.29
C LEU A 365 -21.07 10.80 24.08
N VAL A 366 -19.93 10.46 23.47
CA VAL A 366 -18.67 10.24 24.19
C VAL A 366 -17.60 11.27 23.82
N SER A 367 -17.42 11.55 22.52
CA SER A 367 -16.40 12.48 22.02
C SER A 367 -16.45 13.86 22.69
N PRO A 368 -17.62 14.52 22.89
CA PRO A 368 -17.67 15.84 23.51
C PRO A 368 -17.12 15.84 24.94
N VAL A 369 -17.42 14.78 25.70
CA VAL A 369 -16.94 14.61 27.08
C VAL A 369 -15.42 14.42 27.08
N ILE A 370 -14.91 13.49 26.27
CA ILE A 370 -13.46 13.23 26.21
C ILE A 370 -12.68 14.47 25.79
N ARG A 371 -13.16 15.18 24.76
CA ARG A 371 -12.52 16.40 24.26
C ARG A 371 -12.52 17.52 25.30
N GLN A 372 -13.55 17.62 26.14
CA GLN A 372 -13.58 18.61 27.23
C GLN A 372 -12.48 18.39 28.28
N PHE A 373 -12.09 17.14 28.54
CA PHE A 373 -11.02 16.80 29.49
C PHE A 373 -9.63 16.63 28.84
N SER A 374 -9.55 16.70 27.52
CA SER A 374 -8.30 16.54 26.79
C SER A 374 -7.63 17.89 26.58
N THR A 375 -6.40 18.00 27.05
CA THR A 375 -5.54 19.18 26.92
C THR A 375 -4.21 18.79 26.31
N GLU A 376 -3.42 19.78 25.85
CA GLU A 376 -2.09 19.50 25.33
C GLU A 376 -1.18 18.85 26.38
N MET A 377 -1.32 19.26 27.65
CA MET A 377 -0.57 18.69 28.77
C MET A 377 -0.91 17.21 28.97
N THR A 378 -2.20 16.85 29.01
CA THR A 378 -2.63 15.45 29.22
C THR A 378 -2.28 14.59 28.01
N ALA A 379 -2.40 15.13 26.80
CA ALA A 379 -2.04 14.44 25.57
C ALA A 379 -0.53 14.16 25.50
N GLU A 380 0.31 15.13 25.83
CA GLU A 380 1.76 14.95 25.86
C GLU A 380 2.19 13.96 26.95
N ALA A 381 1.59 14.04 28.14
CA ALA A 381 1.82 13.07 29.21
C ALA A 381 1.49 11.65 28.74
N ARG A 382 0.35 11.45 28.07
CA ARG A 382 -0.04 10.16 27.48
C ARG A 382 0.98 9.68 26.43
N ARG A 383 1.41 10.55 25.51
CA ARG A 383 2.39 10.19 24.46
C ARG A 383 3.71 9.74 25.08
N ARG A 384 4.20 10.43 26.11
CA ARG A 384 5.42 10.06 26.85
C ARG A 384 5.27 8.76 27.62
N MET A 385 4.08 8.50 28.19
CA MET A 385 3.79 7.26 28.90
C MET A 385 3.45 6.08 27.99
N ASN A 386 3.34 6.29 26.67
CA ASN A 386 3.07 5.22 25.72
C ASN A 386 4.14 4.11 25.84
N PRO A 387 3.77 2.82 26.00
CA PRO A 387 4.71 1.72 26.15
C PRO A 387 5.80 1.66 25.08
N MET A 388 5.47 2.04 23.84
CA MET A 388 6.39 2.07 22.70
C MET A 388 7.53 3.07 22.86
N ARG A 389 7.31 4.15 23.61
CA ARG A 389 8.36 5.12 24.00
C ARG A 389 9.01 4.72 25.31
N TRP A 390 8.21 4.25 26.29
CA TRP A 390 8.72 3.88 27.61
C TRP A 390 9.81 2.80 27.52
N ARG A 391 9.65 1.78 26.69
CA ARG A 391 10.69 0.75 26.49
C ARG A 391 12.07 1.32 26.11
N ARG A 392 12.11 2.48 25.42
CA ARG A 392 13.35 3.18 25.08
C ARG A 392 13.81 4.09 26.23
N TYR A 393 12.88 4.80 26.88
CA TYR A 393 13.21 5.63 28.05
C TYR A 393 13.82 4.80 29.19
N ALA A 394 13.29 3.60 29.44
CA ALA A 394 13.83 2.66 30.41
C ALA A 394 15.30 2.30 30.17
N LEU A 395 15.75 2.32 28.92
CA LEU A 395 17.11 1.97 28.50
C LEU A 395 17.95 3.20 28.09
N SER A 396 17.47 4.41 28.40
CA SER A 396 18.14 5.66 28.06
C SER A 396 18.88 6.29 29.24
N ASP A 397 19.62 7.36 28.97
CA ASP A 397 20.24 8.25 29.96
C ASP A 397 19.23 8.95 30.89
N MET A 398 17.94 8.95 30.53
CA MET A 398 16.86 9.40 31.42
C MET A 398 16.65 8.48 32.62
N ASN A 399 17.10 7.22 32.55
CA ASN A 399 17.04 6.28 33.65
C ASN A 399 18.38 6.27 34.42
N PRO A 400 18.43 6.74 35.69
CA PRO A 400 19.67 6.77 36.47
C PRO A 400 20.35 5.41 36.62
N PHE A 401 19.60 4.30 36.58
CA PHE A 401 20.15 2.95 36.63
C PHE A 401 20.95 2.58 35.37
N MET A 402 20.81 3.33 34.27
CA MET A 402 21.57 3.15 33.04
C MET A 402 22.92 3.88 33.03
N GLY A 403 23.18 4.76 34.00
CA GLY A 403 24.44 5.53 34.09
C GLY A 403 25.72 4.67 33.98
N PRO A 404 25.82 3.53 34.69
CA PRO A 404 26.99 2.65 34.57
C PRO A 404 27.14 1.96 33.21
N VAL A 405 26.06 1.80 32.44
CA VAL A 405 26.03 0.96 31.23
C VAL A 405 26.98 1.46 30.15
N SER A 406 27.11 2.78 29.96
CA SER A 406 28.04 3.34 28.96
C SER A 406 29.50 2.97 29.27
N SER A 407 29.89 3.06 30.56
CA SER A 407 31.24 2.70 31.00
C SER A 407 31.49 1.19 30.89
N LEU A 408 30.52 0.37 31.34
CA LEU A 408 30.58 -1.09 31.24
C LEU A 408 30.64 -1.56 29.79
N ALA A 409 29.90 -0.92 28.88
CA ALA A 409 29.95 -1.20 27.45
C ALA A 409 31.33 -0.86 26.86
N GLY A 410 31.96 0.24 27.31
CA GLY A 410 33.34 0.57 26.95
C GLY A 410 34.34 -0.51 27.37
N LEU A 411 34.25 -0.97 28.63
CA LEU A 411 35.08 -2.06 29.15
C LEU A 411 34.84 -3.38 28.41
N ALA A 412 33.58 -3.71 28.11
CA ALA A 412 33.20 -4.91 27.37
C ALA A 412 33.78 -4.90 25.95
N ARG A 413 33.76 -3.76 25.25
CA ARG A 413 34.37 -3.61 23.91
C ARG A 413 35.88 -3.82 23.94
N GLN A 414 36.57 -3.24 24.92
CA GLN A 414 38.03 -3.40 25.06
C GLN A 414 38.44 -4.84 25.38
N ASN A 415 37.58 -5.59 26.05
CA ASN A 415 37.83 -6.98 26.47
C ASN A 415 37.03 -8.00 25.66
N ARG A 416 36.50 -7.62 24.49
CA ARG A 416 35.66 -8.47 23.64
C ARG A 416 36.43 -9.72 23.21
N ARG A 417 35.90 -10.90 23.56
CA ARG A 417 36.41 -12.21 23.14
C ARG A 417 35.25 -13.06 22.60
N PRO A 418 35.17 -13.32 21.29
CA PRO A 418 34.19 -14.24 20.74
C PRO A 418 34.32 -15.63 21.36
N ALA A 419 33.19 -16.26 21.66
CA ALA A 419 33.17 -17.67 22.03
C ALA A 419 33.56 -18.51 20.80
N ALA A 420 34.23 -19.64 21.02
CA ALA A 420 34.56 -20.58 19.95
C ALA A 420 33.28 -21.13 19.30
N ALA A 421 33.32 -21.35 17.99
CA ALA A 421 32.13 -21.75 17.22
C ALA A 421 31.58 -23.14 17.62
N ASP A 422 32.43 -24.00 18.18
CA ASP A 422 32.10 -25.33 18.70
C ASP A 422 31.65 -25.33 20.17
N ASN A 423 31.51 -24.15 20.80
CA ASN A 423 31.06 -24.04 22.18
C ASN A 423 29.61 -24.54 22.33
N PRO A 424 29.34 -25.57 23.15
CA PRO A 424 27.99 -26.12 23.32
C PRO A 424 27.01 -25.11 23.91
N PHE A 425 27.46 -24.12 24.68
CA PHE A 425 26.58 -23.08 25.23
C PHE A 425 26.02 -22.15 24.15
N LEU A 426 26.74 -21.92 23.05
CA LEU A 426 26.20 -21.19 21.89
C LEU A 426 25.10 -21.99 21.18
N ALA A 427 25.25 -23.31 21.12
CA ALA A 427 24.21 -24.18 20.56
C ALA A 427 22.95 -24.18 21.44
N PHE A 428 23.12 -24.26 22.78
CA PHE A 428 22.01 -24.15 23.73
C PHE A 428 21.33 -22.78 23.67
N GLU A 429 22.09 -21.70 23.55
CA GLU A 429 21.57 -20.34 23.38
C GLU A 429 20.69 -20.22 22.12
N LYS A 430 21.16 -20.71 20.98
CA LYS A 430 20.39 -20.73 19.73
C LYS A 430 19.12 -21.58 19.87
N ALA A 431 19.22 -22.79 20.42
CA ALA A 431 18.07 -23.65 20.62
C ALA A 431 17.02 -23.04 21.57
N PHE A 432 17.48 -22.33 22.62
CA PHE A 432 16.59 -21.56 23.49
C PHE A 432 15.88 -20.44 22.72
N ALA A 433 16.62 -19.65 21.94
CA ALA A 433 16.04 -18.59 21.13
C ALA A 433 15.01 -19.13 20.13
N ASP A 434 15.30 -20.25 19.46
CA ASP A 434 14.39 -20.93 18.55
C ASP A 434 13.12 -21.43 19.27
N THR A 435 13.24 -21.92 20.50
CA THR A 435 12.11 -22.35 21.32
C THR A 435 11.22 -21.17 21.74
N VAL A 436 11.82 -20.04 22.11
CA VAL A 436 11.08 -18.81 22.44
C VAL A 436 10.37 -18.27 21.20
N GLU A 437 11.04 -18.23 20.05
CA GLU A 437 10.42 -17.82 18.80
C GLU A 437 9.23 -18.73 18.45
N PHE A 438 9.42 -20.04 18.51
CA PHE A 438 8.35 -21.01 18.25
C PHE A 438 7.16 -20.80 19.19
N GLY A 439 7.39 -20.61 20.50
CA GLY A 439 6.33 -20.36 21.47
C GLY A 439 5.54 -19.06 21.18
N LEU A 440 6.23 -17.99 20.81
CA LEU A 440 5.59 -16.73 20.44
C LEU A 440 4.82 -16.81 19.12
N ASN A 441 5.34 -17.55 18.13
CA ASN A 441 4.63 -17.83 16.88
C ASN A 441 3.38 -18.69 17.13
N ALA A 442 3.48 -19.75 17.94
CA ALA A 442 2.33 -20.59 18.29
C ALA A 442 1.23 -19.79 19.02
N TRP A 443 1.62 -18.87 19.93
CA TRP A 443 0.68 -17.96 20.57
C TRP A 443 0.00 -17.03 19.55
N ARG A 444 0.79 -16.41 18.65
CA ARG A 444 0.27 -15.56 17.57
C ARG A 444 -0.75 -16.32 16.74
N ASP A 445 -0.39 -17.50 16.25
CA ASP A 445 -1.23 -18.30 15.34
C ASP A 445 -2.53 -18.73 16.04
N THR A 446 -2.47 -19.06 17.33
CA THR A 446 -3.66 -19.35 18.14
C THR A 446 -4.56 -18.13 18.30
N ARG A 447 -3.98 -16.98 18.66
CA ARG A 447 -4.71 -15.70 18.79
C ARG A 447 -5.39 -15.34 17.46
N ASP A 448 -4.65 -15.48 16.37
CA ASP A 448 -5.07 -15.14 15.01
C ASP A 448 -6.25 -16.02 14.55
N ALA A 449 -6.19 -17.33 14.81
CA ALA A 449 -7.31 -18.24 14.58
C ALA A 449 -8.54 -17.89 15.44
N MET A 450 -8.35 -17.55 16.73
CA MET A 450 -9.44 -17.15 17.61
C MET A 450 -10.13 -15.86 17.13
N VAL A 451 -9.36 -14.89 16.63
CA VAL A 451 -9.89 -13.65 16.04
C VAL A 451 -10.79 -13.97 14.84
N GLU A 452 -10.33 -14.81 13.91
CA GLU A 452 -11.12 -15.19 12.74
C GLU A 452 -12.39 -15.96 13.11
N ILE A 453 -12.29 -16.91 14.06
CA ILE A 453 -13.44 -17.66 14.58
C ILE A 453 -14.46 -16.72 15.22
N ALA A 454 -14.00 -15.79 16.07
CA ALA A 454 -14.88 -14.81 16.72
C ALA A 454 -15.57 -13.91 15.69
N PHE A 455 -14.83 -13.46 14.67
CA PHE A 455 -15.38 -12.63 13.61
C PHE A 455 -16.50 -13.35 12.85
N HIS A 456 -16.25 -14.57 12.38
CA HIS A 456 -17.28 -15.34 11.66
C HIS A 456 -18.43 -15.77 12.58
N GLY A 457 -18.16 -16.02 13.87
CA GLY A 457 -19.20 -16.30 14.86
C GLY A 457 -20.14 -15.12 15.09
N VAL A 458 -19.62 -13.89 15.11
CA VAL A 458 -20.44 -12.68 15.27
C VAL A 458 -21.07 -12.27 13.94
N TYR A 459 -20.26 -11.88 12.96
CA TYR A 459 -20.74 -11.25 11.73
C TYR A 459 -21.31 -12.25 10.73
N GLY A 460 -20.87 -13.52 10.75
CA GLY A 460 -21.49 -14.57 9.93
C GLY A 460 -22.94 -14.84 10.36
N THR A 461 -23.23 -14.80 11.67
CA THR A 461 -24.61 -14.96 12.17
C THR A 461 -25.49 -13.76 11.86
N LEU A 462 -24.95 -12.53 11.94
CA LEU A 462 -25.67 -11.32 11.58
C LEU A 462 -25.99 -11.27 10.07
N ASN A 463 -25.03 -11.66 9.23
CA ASN A 463 -25.25 -11.78 7.79
C ASN A 463 -26.35 -12.82 7.48
N ALA A 464 -26.28 -14.01 8.11
CA ALA A 464 -27.30 -15.04 7.97
C ALA A 464 -28.70 -14.62 8.48
N ALA A 465 -28.76 -13.66 9.41
CA ALA A 465 -29.99 -13.06 9.90
C ALA A 465 -30.56 -11.94 9.01
N GLY A 466 -29.93 -11.66 7.86
CA GLY A 466 -30.39 -10.66 6.89
C GLY A 466 -29.95 -9.24 7.19
N MET A 467 -28.98 -9.03 8.09
CA MET A 467 -28.30 -7.73 8.23
C MET A 467 -27.23 -7.62 7.15
N THR A 468 -27.68 -7.45 5.90
CA THR A 468 -26.84 -7.41 4.71
C THR A 468 -26.62 -5.97 4.26
N GLY A 469 -25.39 -5.65 3.83
CA GLY A 469 -25.10 -4.36 3.21
C GLY A 469 -25.39 -4.35 1.72
N GLU A 470 -26.65 -4.59 1.34
CA GLU A 470 -27.10 -4.59 -0.08
C GLU A 470 -26.76 -3.28 -0.81
N ASP A 471 -26.75 -2.16 -0.09
CA ASP A 471 -26.40 -0.84 -0.61
C ASP A 471 -24.96 -0.81 -1.19
N TYR A 472 -23.99 -1.49 -0.55
CA TYR A 472 -22.59 -1.46 -0.98
C TYR A 472 -22.40 -2.01 -2.39
N ALA A 473 -23.05 -3.14 -2.71
CA ALA A 473 -22.92 -3.78 -4.02
C ALA A 473 -23.57 -2.93 -5.13
N ALA A 474 -24.71 -2.31 -4.83
CA ALA A 474 -25.40 -1.41 -5.75
C ALA A 474 -24.57 -0.14 -6.01
N GLU A 475 -23.99 0.46 -4.97
CA GLU A 475 -23.15 1.65 -5.08
C GLU A 475 -21.84 1.35 -5.83
N ALA A 476 -21.19 0.21 -5.57
CA ALA A 476 -20.00 -0.21 -6.31
C ALA A 476 -20.31 -0.45 -7.80
N ALA A 477 -21.49 -0.98 -8.12
CA ALA A 477 -21.95 -1.09 -9.51
C ALA A 477 -22.16 0.28 -10.15
N ALA A 478 -22.84 1.21 -9.46
CA ALA A 478 -23.06 2.56 -9.94
C ALA A 478 -21.76 3.33 -10.19
N ALA A 479 -20.77 3.21 -9.30
CA ALA A 479 -19.45 3.83 -9.49
C ALA A 479 -18.67 3.22 -10.66
N ARG A 480 -18.80 1.92 -10.90
CA ARG A 480 -18.22 1.29 -12.09
C ARG A 480 -18.85 1.80 -13.38
N ASP A 481 -20.16 2.03 -13.38
CA ASP A 481 -20.90 2.52 -14.53
C ASP A 481 -20.79 4.04 -14.73
N SER A 482 -20.25 4.79 -13.75
CA SER A 482 -20.11 6.24 -13.83
C SER A 482 -18.99 6.71 -14.77
N VAL A 483 -17.96 5.88 -14.96
CA VAL A 483 -16.90 6.16 -15.95
C VAL A 483 -17.35 5.61 -17.29
N ALA A 484 -17.71 6.52 -18.20
CA ALA A 484 -18.15 6.19 -19.54
C ALA A 484 -17.06 5.39 -20.28
N THR A 485 -17.38 4.16 -20.67
CA THR A 485 -16.50 3.31 -21.47
C THR A 485 -16.34 3.79 -22.92
N ASP A 486 -17.29 4.58 -23.44
CA ASP A 486 -17.41 4.83 -24.89
C ASP A 486 -17.81 6.25 -25.32
N ALA A 487 -18.10 7.20 -24.42
CA ALA A 487 -18.76 8.46 -24.83
C ALA A 487 -17.86 9.50 -25.55
N PRO A 488 -16.62 9.81 -25.12
CA PRO A 488 -15.88 10.95 -25.70
C PRO A 488 -15.36 10.69 -27.10
N GLN A 489 -14.76 9.51 -27.32
CA GLN A 489 -14.14 9.13 -28.59
C GLN A 489 -15.20 8.89 -29.68
N ARG A 490 -16.36 8.33 -29.30
CA ARG A 490 -17.51 8.20 -30.19
C ARG A 490 -18.08 9.56 -30.55
N ALA A 491 -18.39 10.41 -29.56
CA ALA A 491 -18.96 11.73 -29.83
C ALA A 491 -18.00 12.58 -30.68
N GLU A 492 -16.69 12.48 -30.45
CA GLU A 492 -15.67 13.14 -31.26
C GLU A 492 -15.56 12.53 -32.68
N ALA A 493 -15.63 11.20 -32.82
CA ALA A 493 -15.65 10.53 -34.11
C ALA A 493 -16.91 10.88 -34.92
N GLU A 494 -18.07 10.96 -34.28
CA GLU A 494 -19.35 11.40 -34.87
C GLU A 494 -19.30 12.89 -35.26
N ALA A 495 -18.74 13.76 -34.41
CA ALA A 495 -18.62 15.19 -34.71
C ALA A 495 -17.63 15.50 -35.85
N LYS A 496 -16.64 14.63 -36.08
CA LYS A 496 -15.59 14.80 -37.10
C LYS A 496 -15.75 13.86 -38.31
N LEU A 497 -16.95 13.35 -38.57
CA LEU A 497 -17.22 12.42 -39.69
C LEU A 497 -16.71 12.94 -41.05
N SER A 498 -16.80 14.25 -41.28
CA SER A 498 -16.42 14.90 -42.54
C SER A 498 -15.03 15.56 -42.54
N VAL A 499 -14.24 15.43 -41.46
CA VAL A 499 -13.01 16.22 -41.25
C VAL A 499 -11.76 15.33 -41.25
N GLY A 500 -10.79 15.57 -42.12
CA GLY A 500 -9.49 14.88 -42.13
C GLY A 500 -9.25 14.02 -43.37
N GLY A 501 -8.10 13.33 -43.41
CA GLY A 501 -7.68 12.47 -44.52
C GLY A 501 -8.08 11.01 -44.34
N TYR A 502 -7.50 10.13 -45.17
CA TYR A 502 -7.77 8.70 -45.16
C TYR A 502 -7.40 8.04 -43.82
N ALA A 503 -6.29 8.45 -43.22
CA ALA A 503 -5.81 7.92 -41.94
C ALA A 503 -6.83 8.17 -40.82
N GLU A 504 -7.27 9.43 -40.70
CA GLU A 504 -8.21 9.87 -39.68
C GLU A 504 -9.60 9.26 -39.91
N ALA A 505 -9.99 9.04 -41.17
CA ALA A 505 -11.24 8.37 -41.52
C ALA A 505 -11.23 6.89 -41.08
N VAL A 506 -10.12 6.18 -41.30
CA VAL A 506 -9.96 4.78 -40.87
C VAL A 506 -9.95 4.67 -39.34
N ILE A 507 -9.24 5.55 -38.64
CA ILE A 507 -9.25 5.60 -37.16
C ILE A 507 -10.68 5.81 -36.62
N ARG A 508 -11.43 6.77 -37.16
CA ARG A 508 -12.83 6.99 -36.75
C ARG A 508 -13.73 5.80 -37.05
N MET A 509 -13.58 5.17 -38.22
CA MET A 509 -14.33 3.95 -38.54
C MET A 509 -14.03 2.83 -37.56
N MET A 510 -12.78 2.69 -37.11
CA MET A 510 -12.39 1.70 -36.10
C MET A 510 -13.02 2.00 -34.73
N ILE A 511 -13.03 3.27 -34.31
CA ILE A 511 -13.69 3.72 -33.07
C ILE A 511 -15.19 3.41 -33.11
N LEU A 512 -15.89 3.80 -34.19
CA LEU A 512 -17.34 3.57 -34.34
C LEU A 512 -17.69 2.08 -34.48
N LEU A 513 -16.83 1.27 -35.12
CA LEU A 513 -17.00 -0.19 -35.22
C LEU A 513 -16.76 -0.92 -33.90
N ALA A 514 -15.89 -0.39 -33.04
CA ALA A 514 -15.65 -0.92 -31.71
C ALA A 514 -16.87 -0.66 -30.81
N ASP A 515 -17.38 0.57 -30.81
CA ASP A 515 -18.55 1.02 -30.06
C ASP A 515 -19.84 0.29 -30.48
N ALA A 516 -20.14 0.22 -31.79
CA ALA A 516 -21.35 -0.43 -32.31
C ALA A 516 -21.47 -1.93 -31.99
N ARG A 517 -20.41 -2.56 -31.49
CA ARG A 517 -20.36 -4.01 -31.25
C ARG A 517 -20.18 -4.38 -29.79
N GLY A 518 -19.89 -3.42 -28.91
CA GLY A 518 -19.69 -3.64 -27.47
C GLY A 518 -18.58 -4.63 -27.10
N ALA A 519 -17.75 -5.07 -28.06
CA ALA A 519 -16.65 -6.02 -27.86
C ALA A 519 -15.73 -6.10 -29.09
N VAL A 520 -14.41 -6.10 -28.87
CA VAL A 520 -13.40 -6.32 -29.93
C VAL A 520 -12.74 -7.69 -29.76
N ARG A 521 -12.85 -8.57 -30.77
CA ARG A 521 -12.18 -9.88 -30.80
C ARG A 521 -10.66 -9.71 -31.01
N ARG A 522 -9.83 -10.45 -30.27
CA ARG A 522 -8.34 -10.46 -30.31
C ARG A 522 -7.76 -10.56 -31.74
N SER A 523 -8.35 -11.39 -32.60
CA SER A 523 -7.90 -11.57 -34.00
C SER A 523 -8.11 -10.34 -34.90
N ARG A 524 -8.92 -9.38 -34.46
CA ARG A 524 -9.12 -8.09 -35.15
C ARG A 524 -8.23 -7.01 -34.59
N LEU A 525 -7.96 -7.00 -33.28
CA LEU A 525 -6.92 -6.14 -32.68
C LEU A 525 -5.55 -6.39 -33.34
N ALA A 526 -5.17 -7.65 -33.56
CA ALA A 526 -3.95 -7.99 -34.28
C ALA A 526 -3.95 -7.44 -35.73
N ARG A 527 -5.10 -7.46 -36.40
CA ARG A 527 -5.27 -6.96 -37.78
C ARG A 527 -5.29 -5.43 -37.85
N SER A 528 -5.93 -4.80 -36.87
CA SER A 528 -5.93 -3.35 -36.64
C SER A 528 -4.52 -2.86 -36.38
N ASN A 529 -3.78 -3.54 -35.51
CA ASN A 529 -2.40 -3.21 -35.19
C ASN A 529 -1.50 -3.37 -36.43
N GLN A 530 -1.63 -4.50 -37.15
CA GLN A 530 -0.94 -4.72 -38.41
C GLN A 530 -1.22 -3.60 -39.43
N LEU A 531 -2.48 -3.18 -39.59
CA LEU A 531 -2.86 -2.11 -40.51
C LEU A 531 -2.28 -0.74 -40.08
N LEU A 532 -2.24 -0.47 -38.78
CA LEU A 532 -1.65 0.76 -38.22
C LEU A 532 -0.11 0.76 -38.24
N THR A 533 0.55 -0.39 -38.32
CA THR A 533 2.03 -0.48 -38.28
C THR A 533 2.66 -0.80 -39.64
N THR A 534 1.93 -1.38 -40.59
CA THR A 534 2.50 -1.87 -41.86
C THR A 534 1.92 -1.26 -43.12
N GLU A 535 0.78 -0.56 -43.06
CA GLU A 535 0.14 0.03 -44.24
C GLU A 535 0.19 1.57 -44.21
N ALA A 536 0.57 2.18 -45.34
CA ALA A 536 0.48 3.63 -45.50
C ALA A 536 -1.00 4.06 -45.47
N PRO A 537 -1.36 5.20 -44.85
CA PRO A 537 -0.47 6.26 -44.34
C PRO A 537 0.01 6.11 -42.89
N PHE A 538 -0.26 4.98 -42.22
CA PHE A 538 0.06 4.77 -40.80
C PHE A 538 1.49 4.26 -40.56
N ALA A 539 2.04 3.53 -41.53
CA ALA A 539 3.46 3.19 -41.56
C ALA A 539 4.29 4.42 -41.96
N GLN A 540 4.63 5.27 -40.99
CA GLN A 540 5.69 6.28 -41.09
C GLN A 540 6.61 6.22 -39.87
#